data_AF-A0A9D5AI67-F1
#
_entry.id   AF-A0A9D5AI67-F1
#
_cell.length_a   1.000
_cell.length_b   1.000
_cell.length_c   1.000
_cell.angle_alpha   90.00
_cell.angle_beta   90.00
_cell.angle_gamma   90.00
#
_symmetry.space_group_name_H-M   'P 1'
#
loop_
_entity.id
_entity.type
_entity.pdbx_description
1 polymer ?
#
loop_
_entity_poly.entity_id
_entity_poly.type
_entity_poly.pdbx_seq_one_letter_code
_entity_poly.pdbx_strand_id
1 'polypeptide(L)'
;MQALVRHKLRLFNSNFNSLFRISSSSYLHSSSAPLNSLASSSTATNSFTAPWSTIQRRGNRVFASDIRVGNTIGKQGRIYEVLKVDHSQEGRGKATIKVELRDVLQGTKVTQRLGTNEDFEKAYVQEKTFMYMCTDQDGTIVLMDNDTLDQIEVSKDLFGKNSSYIQDEMKVKVQFYDDKPISASVPKRVICTVKEVIAATPRNKKVILDNGPTIEVPPHIVAGDAILVNTEDDCYIERAKA
;
A
#
# COMPACT_ATOMS: atom_id res chain seq x y z
N MET A 1 -30.31 -40.99 -13.96
CA MET A 1 -30.57 -40.82 -15.41
C MET A 1 -30.85 -39.33 -15.63
N GLN A 2 -29.95 -38.56 -16.26
CA GLN A 2 -29.94 -38.26 -17.70
C GLN A 2 -31.29 -37.69 -18.19
N ALA A 3 -31.42 -36.60 -18.96
CA ALA A 3 -30.49 -35.68 -19.60
C ALA A 3 -31.31 -34.55 -20.27
N LEU A 4 -30.64 -33.42 -20.59
CA LEU A 4 -30.91 -32.45 -21.68
C LEU A 4 -32.28 -31.72 -21.72
N VAL A 5 -32.38 -30.44 -22.10
CA VAL A 5 -32.16 -29.89 -23.45
C VAL A 5 -31.82 -28.38 -23.41
N ARG A 6 -31.01 -27.97 -24.39
CA ARG A 6 -30.38 -26.66 -24.65
C ARG A 6 -31.30 -25.62 -25.34
N HIS A 7 -30.74 -24.39 -25.38
CA HIS A 7 -30.82 -23.32 -26.40
C HIS A 7 -31.94 -22.27 -26.31
N LYS A 8 -31.56 -20.98 -26.21
CA LYS A 8 -31.35 -20.08 -27.39
C LYS A 8 -30.79 -18.70 -26.97
N LEU A 9 -29.76 -18.26 -27.69
CA LEU A 9 -29.31 -16.86 -27.79
C LEU A 9 -30.39 -16.00 -28.47
N ARG A 10 -30.48 -14.71 -28.11
CA ARG A 10 -30.84 -13.62 -29.05
C ARG A 10 -30.28 -12.28 -28.58
N LEU A 11 -29.52 -11.68 -29.48
CA LEU A 11 -29.05 -10.30 -29.52
C LEU A 11 -30.24 -9.33 -29.64
N PHE A 12 -30.11 -8.10 -29.12
CA PHE A 12 -30.79 -6.95 -29.70
C PHE A 12 -29.93 -5.69 -29.63
N ASN A 13 -29.99 -4.98 -30.74
CA ASN A 13 -29.19 -3.86 -31.20
C ASN A 13 -30.08 -2.60 -31.12
N SER A 14 -29.53 -1.43 -30.81
CA SER A 14 -30.01 -0.17 -31.43
C SER A 14 -29.09 1.02 -31.16
N ASN A 15 -28.84 1.71 -32.27
CA ASN A 15 -28.03 2.90 -32.47
C ASN A 15 -28.64 4.16 -31.83
N PHE A 16 -27.78 5.13 -31.51
CA PHE A 16 -28.10 6.55 -31.62
C PHE A 16 -26.95 7.32 -32.26
N ASN A 17 -27.24 7.95 -33.40
CA ASN A 17 -26.39 8.90 -34.13
C ASN A 17 -26.63 10.33 -33.60
N SER A 18 -25.59 11.16 -33.55
CA SER A 18 -25.45 12.39 -34.36
C SER A 18 -24.24 13.21 -33.87
N LEU A 19 -23.23 13.42 -34.72
CA LEU A 19 -22.96 14.62 -35.54
C LEU A 19 -22.39 15.80 -34.73
N PHE A 20 -21.09 16.07 -34.91
CA PHE A 20 -20.61 17.38 -35.40
C PHE A 20 -19.23 17.20 -36.04
N ARG A 21 -19.15 17.58 -37.32
CA ARG A 21 -17.94 17.77 -38.15
C ARG A 21 -17.79 19.28 -38.38
N ILE A 22 -16.58 19.71 -38.76
CA ILE A 22 -16.12 20.94 -39.44
C ILE A 22 -14.81 21.36 -38.72
N SER A 23 -13.66 21.68 -39.32
CA SER A 23 -13.18 21.69 -40.71
C SER A 23 -11.66 21.84 -40.69
N SER A 24 -11.03 21.32 -41.74
CA SER A 24 -9.62 21.48 -42.10
C SER A 24 -9.21 22.94 -42.35
N SER A 25 -7.95 23.29 -42.04
CA SER A 25 -7.22 24.32 -42.78
C SER A 25 -5.72 24.02 -42.73
N SER A 26 -5.19 23.70 -43.90
CA SER A 26 -3.77 23.54 -44.23
C SER A 26 -3.26 24.84 -44.85
N TYR A 27 -2.08 25.31 -44.44
CA TYR A 27 -1.27 26.21 -45.25
C TYR A 27 0.20 25.81 -45.19
N LEU A 28 0.70 25.32 -46.33
CA LEU A 28 2.12 25.22 -46.67
C LEU A 28 2.50 26.45 -47.49
N HIS A 29 3.62 27.10 -47.15
CA HIS A 29 4.47 27.92 -48.03
C HIS A 29 5.91 27.67 -47.51
N SER A 30 6.80 26.98 -48.23
CA SER A 30 7.60 27.38 -49.40
C SER A 30 8.73 28.37 -49.10
N SER A 31 9.94 28.03 -49.59
CA SER A 31 11.13 28.88 -49.81
C SER A 31 11.98 29.19 -48.56
N SER A 32 13.32 29.14 -48.54
CA SER A 32 14.40 28.80 -49.48
C SER A 32 15.68 28.64 -48.64
N ALA A 33 16.62 27.82 -49.10
CA ALA A 33 17.96 27.73 -48.51
C ALA A 33 18.78 29.01 -48.81
N PRO A 34 19.75 29.31 -47.95
CA PRO A 34 21.08 29.57 -48.51
C PRO A 34 22.19 28.74 -47.83
N LEU A 35 23.10 28.26 -48.69
CA LEU A 35 24.44 27.80 -48.38
C LEU A 35 25.33 28.96 -47.92
N ASN A 36 26.10 28.75 -46.85
CA ASN A 36 27.41 29.33 -46.48
C ASN A 36 27.74 28.79 -45.07
N SER A 37 28.95 28.49 -44.64
CA SER A 37 30.32 28.47 -45.17
C SER A 37 31.17 27.79 -44.08
N LEU A 38 32.25 27.12 -44.47
CA LEU A 38 33.24 26.51 -43.56
C LEU A 38 33.75 27.48 -42.48
N ALA A 39 33.72 27.04 -41.21
CA ALA A 39 34.64 27.50 -40.18
C ALA A 39 34.83 26.40 -39.10
N SER A 40 36.05 25.88 -39.03
CA SER A 40 36.57 25.04 -37.96
C SER A 40 36.76 25.84 -36.68
N SER A 41 36.27 25.36 -35.54
CA SER A 41 37.02 25.33 -34.27
C SER A 41 36.19 24.77 -33.12
N SER A 42 36.87 23.92 -32.35
CA SER A 42 36.59 23.42 -31.01
C SER A 42 35.71 24.30 -30.11
N THR A 43 34.71 23.70 -29.49
CA THR A 43 34.63 23.54 -28.02
C THR A 43 33.45 22.64 -27.67
N ALA A 44 33.71 21.60 -26.89
CA ALA A 44 32.68 20.70 -26.37
C ALA A 44 31.76 21.45 -25.42
N THR A 45 30.57 21.82 -25.90
CA THR A 45 29.48 22.32 -25.05
C THR A 45 28.79 21.12 -24.43
N ASN A 46 29.22 20.77 -23.21
CA ASN A 46 28.57 19.81 -22.33
C ASN A 46 27.06 20.12 -22.26
N SER A 47 26.25 19.17 -22.70
CA SER A 47 24.83 19.13 -22.41
C SER A 47 24.66 18.89 -20.92
N PHE A 48 24.59 19.96 -20.14
CA PHE A 48 24.15 19.92 -18.75
C PHE A 48 22.64 19.63 -18.73
N THR A 49 22.28 18.36 -18.83
CA THR A 49 20.98 17.86 -18.38
C THR A 49 20.89 18.22 -16.90
N ALA A 50 20.12 19.27 -16.58
CA ALA A 50 20.02 19.76 -15.21
C ALA A 50 19.48 18.63 -14.31
N PRO A 51 20.27 18.08 -13.36
CA PRO A 51 19.83 17.01 -12.49
C PRO A 51 19.23 17.64 -11.23
N TRP A 52 18.24 18.52 -11.38
CA TRP A 52 17.70 19.27 -10.24
C TRP A 52 16.59 18.54 -9.48
N SER A 53 16.19 17.33 -9.89
CA SER A 53 15.26 16.49 -9.10
C SER A 53 15.95 15.58 -8.09
N THR A 54 17.14 15.94 -7.61
CA THR A 54 17.83 15.17 -6.57
C THR A 54 18.11 16.05 -5.37
N ILE A 55 17.02 16.53 -4.76
CA ILE A 55 17.03 16.65 -3.29
C ILE A 55 17.01 15.20 -2.77
N GLN A 56 18.14 14.49 -2.91
CA GLN A 56 18.41 13.31 -2.11
C GLN A 56 18.59 13.82 -0.70
N ARG A 57 17.48 13.98 0.03
CA ARG A 57 17.52 13.92 1.50
C ARG A 57 18.00 12.51 1.81
N ARG A 58 19.32 12.31 1.78
CA ARG A 58 19.95 11.01 2.03
C ARG A 58 19.39 10.52 3.35
N GLY A 59 18.62 9.46 3.27
CA GLY A 59 18.06 8.78 4.42
C GLY A 59 19.13 8.51 5.46
N ASN A 60 18.75 8.56 6.75
CA ASN A 60 19.63 8.03 7.78
C ASN A 60 19.97 6.57 7.44
N ARG A 61 21.24 6.20 7.57
CA ARG A 61 21.66 4.80 7.41
C ARG A 61 21.12 3.98 8.57
N VAL A 62 20.53 2.83 8.26
CA VAL A 62 19.96 1.89 9.23
C VAL A 62 20.51 0.50 8.94
N PHE A 63 20.97 -0.19 9.98
CA PHE A 63 21.45 -1.56 9.85
C PHE A 63 20.30 -2.54 9.69
N ALA A 64 20.58 -3.68 9.06
CA ALA A 64 19.63 -4.76 8.88
C ALA A 64 19.02 -5.23 10.22
N SER A 65 19.79 -5.19 11.31
CA SER A 65 19.33 -5.52 12.67
C SER A 65 18.17 -4.67 13.18
N ASP A 66 18.12 -3.42 12.73
CA ASP A 66 17.22 -2.40 13.26
C ASP A 66 15.97 -2.25 12.38
N ILE A 67 15.91 -3.01 11.28
CA ILE A 67 14.75 -3.05 10.40
C ILE A 67 13.55 -3.66 11.14
N ARG A 68 12.39 -3.01 10.98
CA ARG A 68 11.10 -3.46 11.49
C ARG A 68 10.08 -3.46 10.35
N VAL A 69 9.01 -4.23 10.53
CA VAL A 69 7.86 -4.23 9.62
C VAL A 69 7.30 -2.80 9.52
N GLY A 70 6.94 -2.39 8.30
CA GLY A 70 6.48 -1.04 7.97
C GLY A 70 7.59 -0.02 7.71
N ASN A 71 8.88 -0.36 7.92
CA ASN A 71 9.96 0.54 7.52
C ASN A 71 10.03 0.67 5.98
N THR A 72 10.30 1.88 5.51
CA THR A 72 10.59 2.15 4.10
C THR A 72 12.09 2.33 3.88
N ILE A 73 12.70 1.47 3.06
CA ILE A 73 14.14 1.41 2.82
C ILE A 73 14.47 1.59 1.34
N GLY A 74 15.53 2.31 1.05
CA GLY A 74 16.11 2.47 -0.27
C GLY A 74 17.21 1.44 -0.52
N LYS A 75 17.14 0.74 -1.66
CA LYS A 75 18.17 -0.19 -2.12
C LYS A 75 18.25 -0.16 -3.65
N GLN A 76 19.46 -0.03 -4.19
CA GLN A 76 19.72 -0.06 -5.65
C GLN A 76 18.85 0.93 -6.44
N GLY A 77 18.62 2.13 -5.89
CA GLY A 77 17.79 3.16 -6.53
C GLY A 77 16.29 2.90 -6.50
N ARG A 78 15.83 1.86 -5.79
CA ARG A 78 14.41 1.55 -5.58
C ARG A 78 14.03 1.68 -4.12
N ILE A 79 12.76 1.97 -3.89
CA ILE A 79 12.19 2.10 -2.55
C ILE A 79 11.35 0.87 -2.26
N TYR A 80 11.59 0.28 -1.08
CA TYR A 80 10.94 -0.92 -0.62
C TYR A 80 10.26 -0.67 0.73
N GLU A 81 9.07 -1.21 0.89
CA GLU A 81 8.42 -1.35 2.19
C GLU A 81 8.69 -2.74 2.76
N VAL A 82 9.02 -2.81 4.04
CA VAL A 82 9.28 -4.07 4.75
C VAL A 82 7.95 -4.68 5.20
N LEU A 83 7.56 -5.80 4.59
CA LEU A 83 6.33 -6.52 4.94
C LEU A 83 6.53 -7.49 6.10
N LYS A 84 7.70 -8.15 6.16
CA LYS A 84 8.00 -9.14 7.19
C LYS A 84 9.51 -9.20 7.47
N VAL A 85 9.86 -9.44 8.72
CA VAL A 85 11.24 -9.63 9.18
C VAL A 85 11.33 -10.88 10.06
N ASP A 86 12.16 -11.84 9.67
CA ASP A 86 12.44 -13.05 10.42
C ASP A 86 13.94 -13.07 10.78
N HIS A 87 14.25 -12.96 12.07
CA HIS A 87 15.62 -13.08 12.58
C HIS A 87 15.92 -14.54 12.90
N SER A 88 16.97 -15.12 12.29
CA SER A 88 17.41 -16.48 12.57
C SER A 88 18.88 -16.53 12.97
N GLN A 89 19.16 -17.27 14.04
CA GLN A 89 20.51 -17.60 14.49
C GLN A 89 20.61 -19.12 14.58
N GLU A 90 21.40 -19.71 13.70
CA GLU A 90 21.60 -21.16 13.65
C GLU A 90 22.86 -21.52 14.46
N GLY A 91 22.66 -21.96 15.70
CA GLY A 91 23.73 -22.46 16.57
C GLY A 91 24.87 -21.45 16.79
N ARG A 92 26.09 -21.83 16.39
CA ARG A 92 27.29 -20.97 16.45
C ARG A 92 27.54 -20.15 15.17
N GLY A 93 26.60 -20.13 14.24
CA GLY A 93 26.70 -19.45 12.94
C GLY A 93 26.41 -17.94 13.00
N LYS A 94 26.69 -17.25 11.89
CA LYS A 94 26.41 -15.82 11.73
C LYS A 94 24.90 -15.57 11.70
N ALA A 95 24.42 -14.64 12.53
CA ALA A 95 23.03 -14.20 12.53
C ALA A 95 22.62 -13.68 11.15
N THR A 96 21.50 -14.17 10.64
CA THR A 96 20.94 -13.73 9.37
C THR A 96 19.50 -13.27 9.51
N ILE A 97 19.13 -12.28 8.72
CA ILE A 97 17.82 -11.64 8.75
C ILE A 97 17.15 -11.89 7.41
N LYS A 98 16.04 -12.61 7.40
CA LYS A 98 15.22 -12.81 6.21
C LYS A 98 14.16 -11.71 6.19
N VAL A 99 14.11 -10.92 5.13
CA VAL A 99 13.13 -9.85 4.95
C VAL A 99 12.27 -10.13 3.72
N GLU A 100 10.98 -9.85 3.84
CA GLU A 100 10.07 -9.76 2.70
C GLU A 100 9.78 -8.30 2.44
N LEU A 101 10.09 -7.86 1.22
CA LEU A 101 10.04 -6.49 0.78
C LEU A 101 8.97 -6.34 -0.31
N ARG A 102 8.27 -5.21 -0.34
CA ARG A 102 7.39 -4.80 -1.44
C ARG A 102 8.00 -3.58 -2.12
N ASP A 103 8.24 -3.67 -3.43
CA ASP A 103 8.61 -2.50 -4.24
C ASP A 103 7.44 -1.50 -4.20
N VAL A 104 7.71 -0.29 -3.74
CA VAL A 104 6.69 0.74 -3.55
C VAL A 104 6.09 1.21 -4.89
N LEU A 105 6.89 1.21 -5.96
CA LEU A 105 6.45 1.68 -7.28
C LEU A 105 5.81 0.54 -8.09
N GLN A 106 6.41 -0.65 -8.06
CA GLN A 106 5.97 -1.79 -8.87
C GLN A 106 5.02 -2.74 -8.14
N GLY A 107 4.87 -2.61 -6.82
CA GLY A 107 4.10 -3.55 -5.98
C GLY A 107 4.69 -4.95 -5.87
N THR A 108 5.84 -5.21 -6.52
CA THR A 108 6.45 -6.54 -6.60
C THR A 108 7.03 -6.95 -5.25
N LYS A 109 6.69 -8.17 -4.79
CA LYS A 109 7.24 -8.73 -3.55
C LYS A 109 8.56 -9.45 -3.82
N VAL A 110 9.57 -9.18 -3.00
CA VAL A 110 10.91 -9.78 -3.08
C VAL A 110 11.34 -10.24 -1.70
N THR A 111 11.81 -11.47 -1.60
CA THR A 111 12.40 -11.99 -0.36
C THR A 111 13.92 -11.92 -0.43
N GLN A 112 14.57 -11.38 0.60
CA GLN A 112 16.03 -11.29 0.66
C GLN A 112 16.54 -11.76 2.02
N ARG A 113 17.77 -12.29 2.03
CA ARG A 113 18.47 -12.70 3.24
C ARG A 113 19.66 -11.77 3.41
N LEU A 114 19.71 -11.06 4.54
CA LEU A 114 20.64 -9.98 4.82
C LEU A 114 21.52 -10.34 6.02
N GLY A 115 22.80 -9.98 5.96
CA GLY A 115 23.67 -10.00 7.13
C GLY A 115 23.32 -8.88 8.12
N THR A 116 23.50 -9.13 9.41
CA THR A 116 23.19 -8.17 10.50
C THR A 116 23.87 -6.79 10.31
N ASN A 117 25.06 -6.75 9.70
CA ASN A 117 25.85 -5.53 9.50
C ASN A 117 25.60 -4.84 8.14
N GLU A 118 24.69 -5.36 7.31
CA GLU A 118 24.34 -4.66 6.07
C GLU A 118 23.56 -3.38 6.40
N ASP A 119 23.95 -2.26 5.79
CA ASP A 119 23.30 -0.97 5.95
C ASP A 119 22.42 -0.61 4.75
N PHE A 120 21.32 0.09 5.05
CA PHE A 120 20.35 0.57 4.07
C PHE A 120 20.10 2.05 4.29
N GLU A 121 19.72 2.75 3.23
CA GLU A 121 19.26 4.13 3.34
C GLU A 121 17.79 4.11 3.75
N LYS A 122 17.42 4.75 4.87
CA LYS A 122 16.01 4.87 5.26
C LYS A 122 15.34 5.95 4.44
N ALA A 123 14.37 5.61 3.59
CA ALA A 123 13.66 6.60 2.81
C ALA A 123 12.93 7.59 3.74
N TYR A 124 13.00 8.89 3.44
CA TYR A 124 12.18 9.87 4.12
C TYR A 124 10.75 9.71 3.63
N VAL A 125 9.84 9.38 4.55
CA VAL A 125 8.41 9.25 4.29
C VAL A 125 7.67 10.25 5.15
N GLN A 126 6.67 10.91 4.57
CA GLN A 126 5.80 11.80 5.30
C GLN A 126 4.61 11.00 5.82
N GLU A 127 4.46 10.92 7.14
CA GLU A 127 3.30 10.30 7.77
C GLU A 127 2.24 11.36 8.05
N LYS A 128 1.00 11.11 7.64
CA LYS A 128 -0.17 11.94 7.95
C LYS A 128 -1.29 11.06 8.51
N THR A 129 -2.12 11.64 9.37
CA THR A 129 -3.27 10.95 9.99
C THR A 129 -4.55 11.44 9.35
N PHE A 130 -5.39 10.50 8.91
CA PHE A 130 -6.69 10.77 8.29
C PHE A 130 -7.79 10.08 9.09
N MET A 131 -9.02 10.50 8.88
CA MET A 131 -10.22 9.81 9.35
C MET A 131 -10.80 8.98 8.22
N TYR A 132 -11.10 7.71 8.50
CA TYR A 132 -11.81 6.85 7.57
C TYR A 132 -13.26 7.30 7.43
N MET A 133 -13.75 7.35 6.19
CA MET A 133 -15.09 7.83 5.86
C MET A 133 -15.95 6.71 5.27
N CYS A 134 -15.51 6.10 4.16
CA CYS A 134 -16.20 4.98 3.54
C CYS A 134 -15.26 4.16 2.65
N THR A 135 -15.76 3.00 2.21
CA THR A 135 -15.12 2.19 1.18
C THR A 135 -16.08 2.10 -0.01
N ASP A 136 -15.59 2.43 -1.20
CA ASP A 136 -16.35 2.36 -2.44
C ASP A 136 -16.56 0.92 -2.92
N GLN A 137 -17.45 0.74 -3.90
CA GLN A 137 -17.79 -0.57 -4.46
C GLN A 137 -16.58 -1.30 -5.06
N ASP A 138 -15.62 -0.53 -5.58
CA ASP A 138 -14.38 -1.05 -6.17
C ASP A 138 -13.30 -1.41 -5.12
N GLY A 139 -13.59 -1.20 -3.83
CA GLY A 139 -12.66 -1.46 -2.73
C GLY A 139 -11.66 -0.33 -2.45
N THR A 140 -11.84 0.84 -3.06
CA THR A 140 -11.10 2.07 -2.73
C THR A 140 -11.59 2.61 -1.39
N ILE A 141 -10.66 2.98 -0.52
CA ILE A 141 -10.94 3.57 0.79
C ILE A 141 -10.84 5.08 0.68
N VAL A 142 -11.92 5.78 1.06
CA VAL A 142 -11.99 7.23 1.12
C VAL A 142 -11.62 7.69 2.52
N LEU A 143 -10.62 8.57 2.59
CA LEU A 143 -10.08 9.12 3.82
C LEU A 143 -10.20 10.65 3.80
N MET A 144 -10.44 11.26 4.95
CA MET A 144 -10.53 12.72 5.10
C MET A 144 -9.41 13.23 6.01
N ASP A 145 -8.73 14.29 5.58
CA ASP A 145 -7.77 15.01 6.41
C ASP A 145 -8.53 15.83 7.46
N ASN A 146 -8.15 15.73 8.73
CA ASN A 146 -8.83 16.48 9.80
C ASN A 146 -8.49 17.98 9.79
N ASP A 147 -7.33 18.35 9.23
CA ASP A 147 -6.85 19.74 9.28
C ASP A 147 -7.31 20.54 8.05
N THR A 148 -7.22 19.95 6.85
CA THR A 148 -7.59 20.62 5.60
C THR A 148 -9.01 20.28 5.12
N LEU A 149 -9.63 19.23 5.68
CA LEU A 149 -10.91 18.66 5.21
C LEU A 149 -10.86 18.10 3.77
N ASP A 150 -9.66 17.93 3.21
CA ASP A 150 -9.48 17.32 1.90
C ASP A 150 -9.71 15.80 1.97
N GLN A 151 -10.29 15.25 0.91
CA GLN A 151 -10.50 13.82 0.77
C GLN A 151 -9.44 13.22 -0.15
N ILE A 152 -8.97 12.03 0.21
CA ILE A 152 -8.07 11.24 -0.61
C ILE A 152 -8.61 9.83 -0.77
N GLU A 153 -8.34 9.26 -1.93
CA GLU A 153 -8.66 7.87 -2.26
C GLU A 153 -7.41 7.01 -2.12
N VAL A 154 -7.52 5.92 -1.37
CA VAL A 154 -6.41 5.02 -1.07
C VAL A 154 -6.83 3.58 -1.36
N SER A 155 -6.01 2.83 -2.10
CA SER A 155 -6.29 1.41 -2.33
C SER A 155 -6.24 0.61 -1.01
N LYS A 156 -7.23 -0.28 -0.82
CA LYS A 156 -7.29 -1.21 0.31
C LYS A 156 -6.04 -2.08 0.45
N ASP A 157 -5.35 -2.38 -0.64
CA ASP A 157 -4.12 -3.17 -0.64
C ASP A 157 -2.96 -2.49 0.12
N LEU A 158 -3.01 -1.17 0.30
CA LEU A 158 -2.01 -0.45 1.09
C LEU A 158 -2.14 -0.71 2.60
N PHE A 159 -3.32 -1.07 3.07
CA PHE A 159 -3.57 -1.49 4.46
C PHE A 159 -3.25 -2.97 4.71
N GLY A 160 -3.09 -3.75 3.63
CA GLY A 160 -2.81 -5.18 3.68
C GLY A 160 -3.87 -5.96 4.49
N LYS A 161 -3.40 -6.88 5.34
CA LYS A 161 -4.25 -7.70 6.21
C LYS A 161 -5.09 -6.86 7.18
N ASN A 162 -4.57 -5.71 7.59
CA ASN A 162 -5.19 -4.88 8.62
C ASN A 162 -6.38 -4.09 8.09
N SER A 163 -6.64 -4.13 6.78
CA SER A 163 -7.84 -3.55 6.18
C SER A 163 -9.14 -4.09 6.77
N SER A 164 -9.15 -5.32 7.28
CA SER A 164 -10.31 -5.92 7.95
C SER A 164 -10.63 -5.31 9.32
N TYR A 165 -9.71 -4.53 9.90
CA TYR A 165 -9.95 -3.83 11.17
C TYR A 165 -10.43 -2.39 10.97
N ILE A 166 -10.69 -1.98 9.73
CA ILE A 166 -11.20 -0.65 9.43
C ILE A 166 -12.66 -0.53 9.87
N GLN A 167 -12.94 0.57 10.58
CA GLN A 167 -14.22 0.90 11.20
C GLN A 167 -14.53 2.36 10.89
N ASP A 168 -15.82 2.69 10.87
CA ASP A 168 -16.31 4.05 10.65
C ASP A 168 -15.71 5.02 11.69
N GLU A 169 -15.41 6.24 11.25
CA GLU A 169 -14.81 7.31 12.07
C GLU A 169 -13.44 6.98 12.69
N MET A 170 -12.78 5.90 12.26
CA MET A 170 -11.47 5.54 12.77
C MET A 170 -10.36 6.41 12.19
N LYS A 171 -9.42 6.82 13.04
CA LYS A 171 -8.18 7.49 12.61
C LYS A 171 -7.18 6.47 12.08
N VAL A 172 -6.73 6.66 10.84
CA VAL A 172 -5.73 5.83 10.17
C VAL A 172 -4.51 6.67 9.80
N LYS A 173 -3.35 6.02 9.64
CA LYS A 173 -2.12 6.68 9.23
C LYS A 173 -1.76 6.29 7.82
N VAL A 174 -1.44 7.27 6.99
CA VAL A 174 -0.99 7.07 5.61
C VAL A 174 0.41 7.65 5.47
N GLN A 175 1.30 6.85 4.89
CA GLN A 175 2.67 7.26 4.58
C GLN A 175 2.75 7.66 3.11
N PHE A 176 3.36 8.81 2.86
CA PHE A 176 3.59 9.37 1.54
C PHE A 176 5.08 9.39 1.21
N TYR A 177 5.37 9.10 -0.04
CA TYR A 177 6.69 9.28 -0.65
C TYR A 177 6.49 10.05 -1.95
N ASP A 178 7.14 11.22 -2.07
CA ASP A 178 6.93 12.15 -3.19
C ASP A 178 5.45 12.38 -3.51
N ASP A 179 4.67 12.72 -2.47
CA ASP A 179 3.22 12.97 -2.51
C ASP A 179 2.33 11.78 -2.94
N LYS A 180 2.91 10.59 -3.12
CA LYS A 180 2.16 9.37 -3.43
C LYS A 180 1.95 8.53 -2.17
N PRO A 181 0.74 8.02 -1.89
CA PRO A 181 0.52 7.10 -0.79
C PRO A 181 1.20 5.76 -1.07
N ILE A 182 1.99 5.28 -0.13
CA ILE A 182 2.81 4.06 -0.30
C ILE A 182 2.44 2.95 0.67
N SER A 183 1.88 3.33 1.83
CA SER A 183 1.49 2.42 2.89
C SER A 183 0.43 3.09 3.75
N ALA A 184 -0.48 2.30 4.29
CA ALA A 184 -1.48 2.77 5.23
C ALA A 184 -1.60 1.79 6.39
N SER A 185 -1.85 2.31 7.59
CA SER A 185 -1.95 1.51 8.80
C SER A 185 -3.11 1.96 9.68
N VAL A 186 -3.74 0.97 10.30
CA VAL A 186 -4.73 1.17 11.36
C VAL A 186 -4.05 1.29 12.72
N PRO A 187 -4.72 1.85 13.74
CA PRO A 187 -4.23 1.82 15.11
C PRO A 187 -3.90 0.40 15.56
N LYS A 188 -2.80 0.22 16.30
CA LYS A 188 -2.38 -1.09 16.81
C LYS A 188 -3.41 -1.77 17.71
N ARG A 189 -4.30 -0.98 18.32
CA ARG A 189 -5.33 -1.45 19.24
C ARG A 189 -6.68 -0.95 18.73
N VAL A 190 -7.56 -1.88 18.41
CA VAL A 190 -8.90 -1.61 17.90
C VAL A 190 -9.91 -2.34 18.76
N ILE A 191 -11.05 -1.71 19.03
CA ILE A 191 -12.17 -2.32 19.74
C ILE A 191 -13.05 -3.01 18.70
N CYS A 192 -13.23 -4.32 18.82
CA CYS A 192 -14.10 -5.09 17.93
C CYS A 192 -15.19 -5.79 18.75
N THR A 193 -16.34 -6.03 18.14
CA THR A 193 -17.43 -6.76 18.78
C THR A 193 -17.36 -8.23 18.42
N VAL A 194 -17.55 -9.11 19.41
CA VAL A 194 -17.64 -10.55 19.14
C VAL A 194 -18.98 -10.86 18.47
N LYS A 195 -18.93 -11.36 17.23
CA LYS A 195 -20.13 -11.76 16.48
C LYS A 195 -20.64 -13.13 16.92
N GLU A 196 -19.78 -14.15 16.90
CA GLU A 196 -20.16 -15.51 17.25
C GLU A 196 -18.97 -16.35 17.75
N VAL A 197 -19.28 -17.42 18.48
CA VAL A 197 -18.30 -18.37 19.01
C VAL A 197 -18.27 -19.61 18.11
N ILE A 198 -17.13 -19.91 17.48
CA ILE A 198 -16.97 -21.07 16.60
C ILE A 198 -16.69 -22.33 17.41
N ALA A 199 -15.75 -22.25 18.35
CA ALA A 199 -15.25 -23.39 19.10
C ALA A 199 -14.84 -22.98 20.51
N ALA A 200 -15.09 -23.85 21.48
CA ALA A 200 -14.77 -23.61 22.87
C ALA A 200 -13.96 -24.78 23.45
N THR A 201 -12.83 -24.47 24.08
CA THR A 201 -12.02 -25.37 24.91
C THR A 201 -12.02 -24.81 26.33
N PRO A 202 -11.82 -25.61 27.39
CA PRO A 202 -11.73 -25.10 28.76
C PRO A 202 -10.73 -23.96 28.97
N ARG A 203 -9.69 -23.87 28.13
CA ARG A 203 -8.68 -22.80 28.20
C ARG A 203 -9.03 -21.55 27.38
N ASN A 204 -9.39 -21.72 26.10
CA ASN A 204 -9.63 -20.63 25.15
C ASN A 204 -10.89 -20.91 24.30
N LYS A 205 -11.53 -19.83 23.82
CA LYS A 205 -12.58 -19.85 22.80
C LYS A 205 -12.06 -19.25 21.49
N LYS A 206 -12.48 -19.79 20.36
CA LYS A 206 -12.30 -19.18 19.03
C LYS A 206 -13.57 -18.46 18.65
N VAL A 207 -13.44 -17.18 18.32
CA VAL A 207 -14.57 -16.30 18.01
C VAL A 207 -14.36 -15.57 16.69
N ILE A 208 -15.45 -15.25 16.01
CA ILE A 208 -15.47 -14.38 14.83
C ILE A 208 -15.86 -12.99 15.29
N LEU A 209 -15.09 -11.98 14.85
CA LEU A 209 -15.42 -10.58 15.07
C LEU A 209 -16.46 -10.10 14.05
N ASP A 210 -17.20 -9.06 14.41
CA ASP A 210 -18.08 -8.29 13.51
C ASP A 210 -17.44 -7.99 12.14
N ASN A 211 -16.16 -7.62 12.16
CA ASN A 211 -15.41 -7.26 10.96
C ASN A 211 -14.88 -8.47 10.15
N GLY A 212 -15.07 -9.70 10.65
CA GLY A 212 -14.70 -10.96 9.97
C GLY A 212 -13.49 -11.74 10.51
N PRO A 213 -12.41 -11.14 11.05
CA PRO A 213 -11.28 -11.89 11.59
C PRO A 213 -11.69 -12.89 12.68
N THR A 214 -11.01 -14.03 12.72
CA THR A 214 -11.18 -15.05 13.77
C THR A 214 -10.01 -14.96 14.74
N ILE A 215 -10.30 -14.82 16.04
CA ILE A 215 -9.28 -14.71 17.09
C ILE A 215 -9.55 -15.65 18.26
N GLU A 216 -8.52 -15.91 19.07
CA GLU A 216 -8.65 -16.65 20.33
C GLU A 216 -8.88 -15.68 21.50
N VAL A 217 -9.89 -15.98 22.31
CA VAL A 217 -10.29 -15.19 23.48
C VAL A 217 -10.44 -16.07 24.73
N PRO A 218 -10.36 -15.49 25.94
CA PRO A 218 -10.65 -16.20 27.18
C PRO A 218 -12.07 -16.79 27.24
N PRO A 219 -12.30 -17.83 28.08
CA PRO A 219 -13.55 -18.58 28.08
C PRO A 219 -14.75 -17.80 28.64
N HIS A 220 -14.51 -16.69 29.36
CA HIS A 220 -15.58 -15.84 29.90
C HIS A 220 -16.17 -14.86 28.88
N ILE A 221 -15.54 -14.69 27.71
CA ILE A 221 -16.05 -13.84 26.64
C ILE A 221 -17.24 -14.52 25.95
N VAL A 222 -18.25 -13.71 25.63
CA VAL A 222 -19.50 -14.13 24.97
C VAL A 222 -19.78 -13.25 23.75
N ALA A 223 -20.67 -13.72 22.87
CA ALA A 223 -21.12 -12.93 21.72
C ALA A 223 -21.79 -11.63 22.19
N GLY A 224 -21.52 -10.54 21.47
CA GLY A 224 -21.91 -9.18 21.85
C GLY A 224 -20.90 -8.44 22.72
N ASP A 225 -19.88 -9.10 23.27
CA ASP A 225 -18.84 -8.42 24.04
C ASP A 225 -17.95 -7.58 23.12
N ALA A 226 -17.68 -6.33 23.54
CA ALA A 226 -16.63 -5.50 22.97
C ALA A 226 -15.27 -5.88 23.56
N ILE A 227 -14.29 -6.13 22.71
CA ILE A 227 -12.95 -6.56 23.09
C ILE A 227 -11.89 -5.73 22.38
N LEU A 228 -10.80 -5.46 23.09
CA LEU A 228 -9.63 -4.78 22.54
C LEU A 228 -8.69 -5.81 21.90
N VAL A 229 -8.37 -5.60 20.62
CA VAL A 229 -7.57 -6.51 19.80
C VAL A 229 -6.28 -5.82 19.36
N ASN A 230 -5.16 -6.54 19.40
CA ASN A 230 -3.93 -6.13 18.75
C ASN A 230 -3.99 -6.48 17.26
N THR A 231 -3.96 -5.48 16.39
CA THR A 231 -4.08 -5.67 14.93
C THR A 231 -2.80 -6.21 14.27
N GLU A 232 -1.66 -6.21 14.96
CA GLU A 232 -0.40 -6.75 14.40
C GLU A 232 -0.41 -8.28 14.40
N ASP A 233 -0.88 -8.89 15.50
CA ASP A 233 -0.81 -10.33 15.74
C ASP A 233 -2.20 -11.01 15.87
N ASP A 234 -3.29 -10.27 15.64
CA ASP A 234 -4.69 -10.72 15.86
C ASP A 234 -4.95 -11.28 17.26
N CYS A 235 -4.34 -10.67 18.28
CA CYS A 235 -4.40 -11.17 19.66
C CYS A 235 -5.38 -10.37 20.52
N TYR A 236 -6.17 -11.07 21.34
CA TYR A 236 -6.96 -10.47 22.41
C TYR A 236 -6.05 -9.78 23.45
N ILE A 237 -6.40 -8.56 23.83
CA ILE A 237 -5.72 -7.81 24.90
C ILE A 237 -6.58 -7.82 26.17
N GLU A 238 -7.77 -7.23 26.09
CA GLU A 238 -8.68 -7.07 27.22
C GLU A 238 -10.13 -6.92 26.76
N ARG A 239 -11.07 -7.09 27.67
CA ARG A 239 -12.47 -6.76 27.43
C ARG A 239 -12.62 -5.25 27.54
N ALA A 240 -13.20 -4.63 26.52
CA ALA A 240 -13.41 -3.18 26.53
C ALA A 240 -14.40 -2.82 27.64
N LYS A 241 -14.15 -1.69 28.31
CA LYS A 241 -15.11 -1.11 29.24
C LYS A 241 -16.17 -0.37 28.41
N ALA A 242 -17.43 -0.70 28.65
CA ALA A 242 -18.56 0.03 28.12
C ALA A 242 -18.61 1.45 28.68
#